data_AF-A0AAV9NHE1-F1
#
_entry.id   AF-A0AAV9NHE1-F1
#
_cell.length_a   1.000
_cell.length_b   1.000
_cell.length_c   1.000
_cell.angle_alpha   90.00
_cell.angle_beta   90.00
_cell.angle_gamma   90.00
#
_symmetry.space_group_name_H-M   'P 1'
#
loop_
_entity.id
_entity.type
_entity.pdbx_description
1 polymer ?
#
loop_
_entity_poly.entity_id
_entity_poly.type
_entity_poly.pdbx_seq_one_letter_code
_entity_poly.pdbx_strand_id
1 'polypeptide(L)'
;MPVKRGVIAFTYAFAAGFFEELGWTAFAVHELKSRHRILGTGLRVGIAWGAWHLLVAVWGSAELDEPRAFSATAFLPQLLFYAMVLPAYRILLVWIYERTSCISAAMVMHASLTASLPLALAPSATGLNLALAYLVLAVVLWAGIAIATSTGAFRSSRNEQMLALRGLLVCGATSILPYLASLILLAAGRYNNCAESQSCIVETARGAANRAQIGPLIVTHNLLTILFGIGLGSGDLKTFPLHLVAFGAIGMGVQAAAIGLLSFIHSGETSGTYIDTLRGIFMSSESLLRLLAIGPGTVIAGPTFSLYTLLSIALCLLEACVKATDSSAHANDPYGPWKPIWESVGKLIYLQWVFVLSIMQARKLQGKLIDAQFKKSS
;
A
#
# COMPACT_ATOMS: atom_id res chain seq x y z
N MET A 1 -17.86 -14.81 11.64
CA MET A 1 -17.77 -15.24 10.21
C MET A 1 -17.44 -14.14 9.18
N PRO A 2 -17.81 -12.84 9.29
CA PRO A 2 -17.48 -11.83 8.25
C PRO A 2 -15.97 -11.48 8.20
N VAL A 3 -15.34 -11.59 9.35
CA VAL A 3 -13.93 -11.37 9.66
C VAL A 3 -12.96 -12.27 8.87
N LYS A 4 -13.24 -13.58 8.78
CA LYS A 4 -12.42 -14.54 7.99
C LYS A 4 -12.52 -14.27 6.49
N ARG A 5 -13.67 -13.75 6.02
CA ARG A 5 -13.88 -13.37 4.61
C ARG A 5 -13.02 -12.16 4.23
N GLY A 6 -12.89 -11.18 5.13
CA GLY A 6 -12.03 -10.00 4.92
C GLY A 6 -10.55 -10.31 4.73
N VAL A 7 -9.96 -11.23 5.51
CA VAL A 7 -8.54 -11.64 5.34
C VAL A 7 -8.33 -12.35 4.01
N ILE A 8 -9.20 -13.31 3.69
CA ILE A 8 -9.13 -14.06 2.44
C ILE A 8 -9.24 -13.08 1.27
N ALA A 9 -10.18 -12.14 1.32
CA ALA A 9 -10.35 -11.11 0.31
C ALA A 9 -9.14 -10.20 0.15
N PHE A 10 -8.52 -9.75 1.24
CA PHE A 10 -7.32 -8.92 1.21
C PHE A 10 -6.13 -9.67 0.60
N THR A 11 -5.92 -10.93 1.01
CA THR A 11 -4.85 -11.79 0.45
C THR A 11 -5.07 -12.03 -1.04
N TYR A 12 -6.30 -12.36 -1.47
CA TYR A 12 -6.63 -12.48 -2.88
C TYR A 12 -6.43 -11.18 -3.64
N ALA A 13 -6.82 -10.05 -3.07
CA ALA A 13 -6.67 -8.73 -3.70
C ALA A 13 -5.20 -8.36 -3.91
N PHE A 14 -4.35 -8.61 -2.91
CA PHE A 14 -2.93 -8.36 -3.01
C PHE A 14 -2.25 -9.33 -3.99
N ALA A 15 -2.60 -10.63 -3.93
CA ALA A 15 -2.06 -11.62 -4.84
C ALA A 15 -2.45 -11.34 -6.30
N ALA A 16 -3.72 -11.02 -6.56
CA ALA A 16 -4.21 -10.63 -7.88
C ALA A 16 -3.48 -9.38 -8.38
N GLY A 17 -3.46 -8.30 -7.57
CA GLY A 17 -2.78 -7.06 -7.92
C GLY A 17 -1.28 -7.26 -8.17
N PHE A 18 -0.60 -8.13 -7.41
CA PHE A 18 0.82 -8.40 -7.60
C PHE A 18 1.08 -9.24 -8.85
N PHE A 19 0.51 -10.45 -8.93
CA PHE A 19 0.84 -11.40 -9.99
C PHE A 19 0.31 -10.97 -11.36
N GLU A 20 -0.89 -10.39 -11.43
CA GLU A 20 -1.45 -9.97 -12.71
C GLU A 20 -0.69 -8.78 -13.29
N GLU A 21 -0.26 -7.83 -12.46
CA GLU A 21 0.42 -6.63 -12.96
C GLU A 21 1.84 -6.91 -13.45
N LEU A 22 2.49 -8.00 -13.01
CA LEU A 22 3.74 -8.48 -13.61
C LEU A 22 3.57 -8.79 -15.10
N GLY A 23 2.46 -9.41 -15.50
CA GLY A 23 2.15 -9.71 -16.90
C GLY A 23 1.57 -8.50 -17.63
N TRP A 24 0.51 -7.89 -17.08
CA TRP A 24 -0.20 -6.81 -17.76
C TRP A 24 0.62 -5.54 -17.84
N THR A 25 1.23 -5.10 -16.74
CA THR A 25 1.88 -3.79 -16.67
C THR A 25 3.39 -3.87 -16.95
N ALA A 26 4.11 -4.83 -16.34
CA ALA A 26 5.55 -4.95 -16.56
C ALA A 26 5.89 -5.36 -18.00
N PHE A 27 5.05 -6.19 -18.62
CA PHE A 27 5.28 -6.70 -19.96
C PHE A 27 4.33 -6.08 -21.00
N ALA A 28 3.02 -6.39 -20.96
CA ALA A 28 2.13 -6.02 -22.07
C ALA A 28 2.00 -4.51 -22.29
N VAL A 29 1.81 -3.73 -21.21
CA VAL A 29 1.75 -2.26 -21.27
C VAL A 29 3.09 -1.68 -21.67
N HIS A 30 4.20 -2.19 -21.14
CA HIS A 30 5.55 -1.74 -21.49
C HIS A 30 5.81 -1.85 -23.00
N GLU A 31 5.53 -3.03 -23.57
CA GLU A 31 5.70 -3.30 -25.00
C GLU A 31 4.75 -2.46 -25.87
N LEU A 32 3.46 -2.40 -25.53
CA LEU A 32 2.45 -1.67 -26.32
C LEU A 32 2.67 -0.15 -26.31
N LYS A 33 3.23 0.39 -25.23
CA LYS A 33 3.56 1.82 -25.10
C LYS A 33 4.65 2.29 -26.05
N SER A 34 5.53 1.40 -26.54
CA SER A 34 6.52 1.78 -27.56
C SER A 34 5.87 2.29 -28.86
N ARG A 35 4.59 1.97 -29.08
CA ARG A 35 3.85 2.26 -30.33
C ARG A 35 2.54 3.02 -30.12
N HIS A 36 2.06 3.20 -28.88
CA HIS A 36 0.71 3.73 -28.61
C HIS A 36 0.66 4.70 -27.42
N ARG A 37 -0.31 5.62 -27.47
CA ARG A 37 -0.60 6.58 -26.38
C ARG A 37 -1.32 5.88 -25.22
N ILE A 38 -1.27 6.46 -24.02
CA ILE A 38 -1.88 5.94 -22.77
C ILE A 38 -3.28 5.37 -22.99
N LEU A 39 -4.16 6.13 -23.65
CA LEU A 39 -5.54 5.71 -23.90
C LEU A 39 -5.62 4.46 -24.80
N GLY A 40 -4.82 4.40 -25.87
CA GLY A 40 -4.80 3.26 -26.78
C GLY A 40 -4.24 2.00 -26.13
N THR A 41 -3.17 2.12 -25.34
CA THR A 41 -2.59 0.99 -24.59
C THR A 41 -3.57 0.52 -23.50
N GLY A 42 -4.13 1.45 -22.72
CA GLY A 42 -5.09 1.18 -21.67
C GLY A 42 -6.35 0.48 -22.18
N LEU A 43 -6.91 0.92 -23.32
CA LEU A 43 -8.07 0.29 -23.93
C LEU A 43 -7.80 -1.14 -24.37
N ARG A 44 -6.70 -1.41 -25.09
CA ARG A 44 -6.41 -2.75 -25.62
C ARG A 44 -6.12 -3.74 -24.51
N VAL A 45 -5.26 -3.35 -23.57
CA VAL A 45 -4.96 -4.19 -22.40
C VAL A 45 -6.22 -4.35 -21.54
N GLY A 46 -7.05 -3.30 -21.44
CA GLY A 46 -8.29 -3.31 -20.69
C GLY A 46 -9.32 -4.27 -21.24
N ILE A 47 -9.50 -4.29 -22.56
CA ILE A 47 -10.38 -5.24 -23.27
C ILE A 47 -9.86 -6.66 -23.10
N ALA A 48 -8.56 -6.90 -23.29
CA ALA A 48 -7.96 -8.23 -23.11
C ALA A 48 -8.10 -8.73 -21.67
N TRP A 49 -7.89 -7.84 -20.69
CA TRP A 49 -8.03 -8.13 -19.27
C TRP A 49 -9.48 -8.42 -18.89
N GLY A 50 -10.44 -7.63 -19.39
CA GLY A 50 -11.86 -7.90 -19.24
C GLY A 50 -12.29 -9.23 -19.86
N ALA A 51 -11.82 -9.52 -21.07
CA ALA A 51 -12.12 -10.77 -21.77
C ALA A 51 -11.58 -12.00 -21.03
N TRP A 52 -10.36 -11.91 -20.48
CA TRP A 52 -9.79 -12.95 -19.61
C TRP A 52 -10.72 -13.28 -18.43
N HIS A 53 -11.32 -12.26 -17.83
CA HIS A 53 -12.23 -12.41 -16.69
C HIS A 53 -13.62 -12.93 -17.07
N LEU A 54 -14.02 -12.90 -18.34
CA LEU A 54 -15.31 -13.47 -18.76
C LEU A 54 -15.35 -14.99 -18.54
N LEU A 55 -14.21 -15.69 -18.65
CA LEU A 55 -14.13 -17.12 -18.32
C LEU A 55 -14.48 -17.38 -16.86
N VAL A 56 -13.93 -16.56 -15.96
CA VAL A 56 -14.21 -16.61 -14.52
C VAL A 56 -15.66 -16.21 -14.24
N ALA A 57 -16.20 -15.22 -14.98
CA ALA A 57 -17.59 -14.81 -14.85
C ALA A 57 -18.57 -15.93 -15.20
N VAL A 58 -18.33 -16.65 -16.30
CA VAL A 58 -19.16 -17.79 -16.71
C VAL A 58 -19.14 -18.88 -15.64
N TRP A 59 -17.96 -19.23 -15.13
CA TRP A 59 -17.86 -20.22 -14.05
C TRP A 59 -18.52 -19.74 -12.76
N GLY A 60 -18.29 -18.49 -12.35
CA GLY A 60 -18.88 -17.89 -11.15
C GLY A 60 -20.39 -17.65 -11.21
N SER A 61 -21.03 -17.93 -12.35
CA SER A 61 -22.48 -17.79 -12.57
C SER A 61 -23.24 -19.13 -12.49
N ALA A 62 -22.55 -20.22 -12.13
CA ALA A 62 -23.21 -21.49 -11.85
C ALA A 62 -24.08 -21.40 -10.59
N GLU A 63 -25.26 -22.00 -10.62
CA GLU A 63 -26.13 -22.08 -9.43
C GLU A 63 -25.51 -23.00 -8.36
N LEU A 64 -25.60 -22.59 -7.09
CA LEU A 64 -24.99 -23.32 -5.97
C LEU A 64 -25.58 -24.72 -5.78
N ASP A 65 -26.88 -24.87 -6.07
CA ASP A 65 -27.63 -26.11 -5.91
C ASP A 65 -27.60 -26.99 -7.18
N GLU A 66 -27.29 -26.38 -8.33
CA GLU A 66 -27.23 -27.02 -9.66
C GLU A 66 -25.95 -26.54 -10.38
N PRO A 67 -24.76 -27.12 -10.12
CA PRO A 67 -23.48 -26.62 -10.63
C PRO A 67 -23.32 -26.60 -12.17
N ARG A 68 -24.30 -27.16 -12.89
CA ARG A 68 -24.39 -27.16 -14.36
C ARG A 68 -25.39 -26.14 -14.91
N ALA A 69 -26.22 -25.53 -14.06
CA ALA A 69 -27.19 -24.52 -14.46
C ALA A 69 -26.54 -23.12 -14.45
N PHE A 70 -26.60 -22.45 -15.60
CA PHE A 70 -26.07 -21.10 -15.77
C PHE A 70 -27.12 -20.06 -15.37
N SER A 71 -26.78 -19.18 -14.43
CA SER A 71 -27.65 -18.09 -14.00
C SER A 71 -27.31 -16.79 -14.71
N ALA A 72 -28.17 -16.36 -15.64
CA ALA A 72 -28.00 -15.10 -16.36
C ALA A 72 -28.04 -13.88 -15.41
N THR A 73 -28.82 -13.96 -14.33
CA THR A 73 -28.93 -12.90 -13.32
C THR A 73 -27.68 -12.82 -12.44
N ALA A 74 -27.00 -13.94 -12.22
CA ALA A 74 -25.69 -13.99 -11.57
C ALA A 74 -24.52 -13.67 -12.51
N PHE A 75 -24.72 -13.71 -13.83
CA PHE A 75 -23.70 -13.37 -14.82
C PHE A 75 -23.69 -11.88 -15.19
N LEU A 76 -24.86 -11.26 -15.27
CA LEU A 76 -25.00 -9.89 -15.76
C LEU A 76 -24.14 -8.85 -15.01
N PRO A 77 -24.08 -8.82 -13.66
CA PRO A 77 -23.22 -7.86 -12.96
C PRO A 77 -21.73 -8.03 -13.29
N GLN A 78 -21.28 -9.27 -13.41
CA GLN A 78 -19.89 -9.67 -13.66
C GLN A 78 -19.52 -9.29 -15.09
N LEU A 79 -20.42 -9.54 -16.05
CA LEU A 79 -20.27 -9.06 -17.42
C LEU A 79 -20.10 -7.55 -17.47
N LEU A 80 -20.97 -6.77 -16.81
CA LEU A 80 -20.88 -5.31 -16.81
C LEU A 80 -19.58 -4.82 -16.14
N PHE A 81 -19.17 -5.45 -15.05
CA PHE A 81 -17.91 -5.13 -14.38
C PHE A 81 -16.71 -5.40 -15.28
N TYR A 82 -16.59 -6.61 -15.84
CA TYR A 82 -15.45 -6.99 -16.66
C TYR A 82 -15.43 -6.31 -18.04
N ALA A 83 -16.58 -6.06 -18.65
CA ALA A 83 -16.66 -5.45 -19.98
C ALA A 83 -16.61 -3.91 -19.94
N MET A 84 -17.04 -3.26 -18.84
CA MET A 84 -17.14 -1.78 -18.80
C MET A 84 -16.30 -1.13 -17.71
N VAL A 85 -16.21 -1.73 -16.51
CA VAL A 85 -15.41 -1.16 -15.40
C VAL A 85 -13.92 -1.44 -15.61
N LEU A 86 -13.55 -2.70 -15.88
CA LEU A 86 -12.13 -3.07 -16.00
C LEU A 86 -11.38 -2.32 -17.12
N PRO A 87 -11.94 -2.11 -18.33
CA PRO A 87 -11.23 -1.36 -19.35
C PRO A 87 -10.98 0.09 -18.96
N ALA A 88 -11.97 0.74 -18.33
CA ALA A 88 -11.82 2.09 -17.80
C ALA A 88 -10.73 2.14 -16.71
N TYR A 89 -10.79 1.21 -15.77
CA TYR A 89 -9.81 1.13 -14.69
C TYR A 89 -8.40 0.83 -15.21
N ARG A 90 -8.27 0.00 -16.24
CA ARG A 90 -6.99 -0.29 -16.89
C ARG A 90 -6.38 0.95 -17.53
N ILE A 91 -7.17 1.85 -18.12
CA ILE A 91 -6.66 3.14 -18.61
C ILE A 91 -6.04 3.95 -17.48
N LEU A 92 -6.66 3.96 -16.30
CA LEU A 92 -6.12 4.63 -15.11
C LEU A 92 -4.85 3.92 -14.58
N LEU A 93 -4.79 2.59 -14.60
CA LEU A 93 -3.58 1.82 -14.26
C LEU A 93 -2.42 2.12 -15.21
N VAL A 94 -2.68 2.20 -16.51
CA VAL A 94 -1.67 2.60 -17.49
C VAL A 94 -1.27 4.05 -17.28
N TRP A 95 -2.21 4.92 -16.92
CA TRP A 95 -1.93 6.32 -16.63
C TRP A 95 -1.06 6.51 -15.39
N ILE A 96 -1.37 5.85 -14.27
CA ILE A 96 -0.52 5.92 -13.07
C ILE A 96 0.86 5.33 -13.35
N TYR A 97 0.92 4.22 -14.10
CA TYR A 97 2.20 3.66 -14.54
C TYR A 97 2.96 4.62 -15.46
N GLU A 98 2.30 5.38 -16.32
CA GLU A 98 2.97 6.40 -17.14
C GLU A 98 3.55 7.53 -16.31
N ARG A 99 2.78 8.00 -15.32
CA ARG A 99 3.16 9.13 -14.48
C ARG A 99 4.30 8.79 -13.53
N THR A 100 4.37 7.53 -13.09
CA THR A 100 5.31 7.07 -12.07
C THR A 100 6.44 6.21 -12.64
N SER A 101 6.23 5.54 -13.78
CA SER A 101 7.08 4.45 -14.27
C SER A 101 7.31 3.33 -13.23
N CYS A 102 6.36 3.14 -12.30
CA CYS A 102 6.44 2.15 -11.24
C CYS A 102 5.30 1.15 -11.31
N ILE A 103 5.67 -0.12 -11.42
CA ILE A 103 4.73 -1.23 -11.44
C ILE A 103 4.01 -1.38 -10.10
N SER A 104 4.67 -1.11 -8.97
CA SER A 104 4.07 -1.25 -7.65
C SER A 104 2.91 -0.26 -7.45
N ALA A 105 2.95 0.91 -8.08
CA ALA A 105 1.82 1.84 -8.09
C ALA A 105 0.58 1.21 -8.75
N ALA A 106 0.79 0.54 -9.89
CA ALA A 106 -0.26 -0.20 -10.58
C ALA A 106 -0.73 -1.41 -9.76
N MET A 107 0.19 -2.15 -9.11
CA MET A 107 -0.16 -3.28 -8.22
C MET A 107 -1.03 -2.84 -7.06
N VAL A 108 -0.68 -1.76 -6.36
CA VAL A 108 -1.46 -1.24 -5.22
C VAL A 108 -2.81 -0.72 -5.69
N MET A 109 -2.85 0.01 -6.81
CA MET A 109 -4.10 0.48 -7.39
C MET A 109 -4.99 -0.71 -7.79
N HIS A 110 -4.47 -1.72 -8.48
CA HIS A 110 -5.20 -2.95 -8.80
C HIS A 110 -5.70 -3.64 -7.52
N ALA A 111 -4.82 -3.90 -6.54
CA ALA A 111 -5.20 -4.51 -5.27
C ALA A 111 -6.32 -3.70 -4.57
N SER A 112 -6.31 -2.37 -4.66
CA SER A 112 -7.39 -1.53 -4.11
C SER A 112 -8.74 -1.78 -4.77
N LEU A 113 -8.77 -1.97 -6.11
CA LEU A 113 -9.99 -2.36 -6.82
C LEU A 113 -10.45 -3.75 -6.36
N THR A 114 -9.54 -4.73 -6.33
CA THR A 114 -9.90 -6.11 -5.97
C THR A 114 -10.37 -6.22 -4.51
N ALA A 115 -9.78 -5.44 -3.61
CA ALA A 115 -10.25 -5.33 -2.23
C ALA A 115 -11.59 -4.61 -2.13
N SER A 116 -11.92 -3.70 -3.05
CA SER A 116 -13.21 -3.00 -3.07
C SER A 116 -14.34 -3.83 -3.70
N LEU A 117 -14.01 -4.97 -4.32
CA LEU A 117 -14.97 -5.89 -4.94
C LEU A 117 -15.68 -6.79 -3.91
N PRO A 118 -16.72 -7.54 -4.33
CA PRO A 118 -17.57 -8.33 -3.44
C PRO A 118 -16.85 -9.30 -2.51
N LEU A 119 -15.58 -9.63 -2.77
CA LEU A 119 -14.77 -10.44 -1.86
C LEU A 119 -14.57 -9.77 -0.49
N ALA A 120 -14.29 -8.45 -0.41
CA ALA A 120 -13.97 -7.81 0.88
C ALA A 120 -15.11 -6.97 1.48
N LEU A 121 -15.99 -6.38 0.66
CA LEU A 121 -17.11 -5.57 1.14
C LEU A 121 -18.46 -6.29 1.12
N ALA A 122 -18.55 -7.50 0.52
CA ALA A 122 -19.75 -8.33 0.45
C ALA A 122 -21.06 -7.51 0.27
N PRO A 123 -21.24 -6.81 -0.86
CA PRO A 123 -22.42 -5.97 -1.06
C PRO A 123 -23.68 -6.80 -0.87
N SER A 124 -24.61 -6.27 -0.08
CA SER A 124 -25.95 -6.86 0.09
C SER A 124 -26.75 -6.88 -1.22
N ALA A 125 -26.34 -6.06 -2.20
CA ALA A 125 -26.91 -6.01 -3.52
C ALA A 125 -26.47 -7.20 -4.38
N THR A 126 -27.43 -7.90 -4.96
CA THR A 126 -27.24 -9.00 -5.92
C THR A 126 -28.05 -8.75 -7.19
N GLY A 127 -27.82 -9.56 -8.23
CA GLY A 127 -28.56 -9.50 -9.49
C GLY A 127 -28.61 -8.10 -10.10
N LEU A 128 -29.80 -7.63 -10.49
CA LEU A 128 -29.97 -6.35 -11.17
C LEU A 128 -29.46 -5.15 -10.37
N ASN A 129 -29.58 -5.16 -9.04
CA ASN A 129 -29.13 -4.05 -8.20
C ASN A 129 -27.60 -3.91 -8.23
N LEU A 130 -26.88 -5.04 -8.21
CA LEU A 130 -25.42 -5.04 -8.35
C LEU A 130 -24.99 -4.65 -9.77
N ALA A 131 -25.72 -5.10 -10.79
CA ALA A 131 -25.51 -4.71 -12.18
C ALA A 131 -25.65 -3.20 -12.37
N LEU A 132 -26.68 -2.58 -11.79
CA LEU A 132 -26.88 -1.12 -11.82
C LEU A 132 -25.76 -0.37 -11.09
N ALA A 133 -25.30 -0.86 -9.94
CA ALA A 133 -24.18 -0.26 -9.22
C ALA A 133 -22.89 -0.26 -10.06
N TYR A 134 -22.60 -1.36 -10.77
CA TYR A 134 -21.45 -1.43 -11.67
C TYR A 134 -21.61 -0.59 -12.94
N LEU A 135 -22.83 -0.48 -13.47
CA LEU A 135 -23.11 0.44 -14.57
C LEU A 135 -22.84 1.88 -14.16
N VAL A 136 -23.31 2.31 -12.97
CA VAL A 136 -23.04 3.65 -12.43
C VAL A 136 -21.54 3.86 -12.25
N LEU A 137 -20.82 2.89 -11.65
CA LEU A 137 -19.37 2.97 -11.50
C LEU A 137 -18.65 3.09 -12.85
N ALA A 138 -19.08 2.32 -13.86
CA ALA A 138 -18.55 2.41 -15.21
C ALA A 138 -18.76 3.81 -15.78
N VAL A 139 -19.99 4.35 -15.72
CA VAL A 139 -20.32 5.70 -16.20
C VAL A 139 -19.43 6.75 -15.54
N VAL A 140 -19.24 6.68 -14.21
CA VAL A 140 -18.37 7.61 -13.47
C VAL A 140 -16.92 7.52 -13.95
N LEU A 141 -16.38 6.30 -14.08
CA LEU A 141 -15.00 6.10 -14.54
C LEU A 141 -14.79 6.58 -15.98
N TRP A 142 -15.71 6.27 -16.89
CA TRP A 142 -15.66 6.72 -18.28
C TRP A 142 -15.83 8.22 -18.43
N ALA A 143 -16.70 8.85 -17.64
CA ALA A 143 -16.81 10.30 -17.58
C ALA A 143 -15.51 10.95 -17.09
N GLY A 144 -14.89 10.39 -16.04
CA GLY A 144 -13.58 10.81 -15.56
C GLY A 144 -12.49 10.70 -16.64
N ILE A 145 -12.46 9.61 -17.41
CA ILE A 145 -11.54 9.41 -18.53
C ILE A 145 -11.82 10.41 -19.66
N ALA A 146 -13.08 10.70 -19.97
CA ALA A 146 -13.45 11.68 -20.99
C ALA A 146 -12.97 13.10 -20.60
N ILE A 147 -13.16 13.50 -19.34
CA ILE A 147 -12.65 14.77 -18.79
C ILE A 147 -11.11 14.79 -18.78
N ALA A 148 -10.47 13.70 -18.35
CA ALA A 148 -9.00 13.58 -18.38
C ALA A 148 -8.45 13.68 -19.82
N THR A 149 -9.20 13.19 -20.80
CA THR A 149 -8.85 13.30 -22.22
C THR A 149 -9.02 14.73 -22.72
N SER A 150 -10.13 15.40 -22.40
CA SER A 150 -10.40 16.78 -22.86
C SER A 150 -9.42 17.80 -22.25
N THR A 151 -8.97 17.57 -21.02
CA THR A 151 -7.97 18.38 -20.32
C THR A 151 -6.53 18.05 -20.72
N GLY A 152 -6.32 17.02 -21.54
CA GLY A 152 -4.99 16.59 -21.97
C GLY A 152 -4.18 15.86 -20.90
N ALA A 153 -4.79 15.38 -19.80
CA ALA A 153 -4.11 14.69 -18.70
C ALA A 153 -3.40 13.39 -19.12
N PHE A 154 -3.74 12.81 -20.28
CA PHE A 154 -3.05 11.68 -20.91
C PHE A 154 -1.86 12.08 -21.81
N ARG A 155 -1.57 13.38 -21.94
CA ARG A 155 -0.38 13.94 -22.62
C ARG A 155 0.63 14.38 -21.56
N SER A 156 1.19 13.42 -20.84
CA SER A 156 2.13 13.65 -19.74
C SER A 156 3.44 14.27 -20.22
N SER A 157 3.78 15.47 -19.75
CA SER A 157 5.13 16.04 -19.94
C SER A 157 6.12 15.47 -18.91
N ARG A 158 7.41 15.44 -19.26
CA ARG A 158 8.49 15.02 -18.33
C ARG A 158 8.48 15.83 -17.03
N ASN A 159 8.10 17.10 -17.09
CA ASN A 159 8.02 17.98 -15.93
C ASN A 159 6.89 17.58 -14.97
N GLU A 160 5.72 17.19 -15.50
CA GLU A 160 4.62 16.67 -14.67
C GLU A 160 4.97 15.33 -14.02
N GLN A 161 5.70 14.44 -14.71
CA GLN A 161 6.19 13.19 -14.13
C GLN A 161 7.15 13.46 -12.98
N MET A 162 8.11 14.38 -13.16
CA MET A 162 9.04 14.76 -12.10
C MET A 162 8.34 15.45 -10.91
N LEU A 163 7.29 16.24 -11.16
CA LEU A 163 6.49 16.87 -10.11
C LEU A 163 5.67 15.83 -9.31
N ALA A 164 5.01 14.90 -10.00
CA ALA A 164 4.28 13.80 -9.37
C ALA A 164 5.22 12.92 -8.54
N LEU A 165 6.39 12.58 -9.09
CA LEU A 165 7.44 11.83 -8.41
C LEU A 165 7.91 12.55 -7.14
N ARG A 166 8.14 13.87 -7.22
CA ARG A 166 8.49 14.69 -6.07
C ARG A 166 7.39 14.67 -5.00
N GLY A 167 6.12 14.72 -5.40
CA GLY A 167 4.98 14.57 -4.49
C GLY A 167 5.00 13.25 -3.72
N LEU A 168 5.24 12.12 -4.43
CA LEU A 168 5.37 10.80 -3.81
C LEU A 168 6.52 10.74 -2.79
N LEU A 169 7.66 11.36 -3.10
CA LEU A 169 8.78 11.40 -2.16
C LEU A 169 8.45 12.24 -0.92
N VAL A 170 7.72 13.35 -1.08
CA VAL A 170 7.28 14.18 0.05
C VAL A 170 6.35 13.41 0.98
N CYS A 171 5.59 12.43 0.49
CA CYS A 171 4.79 11.55 1.35
C CYS A 171 5.64 10.86 2.44
N GLY A 172 6.91 10.51 2.16
CA GLY A 172 7.78 9.90 3.17
C GLY A 172 8.20 10.88 4.25
N ALA A 173 8.44 12.14 3.88
CA ALA A 173 8.73 13.20 4.84
C ALA A 173 7.50 13.52 5.70
N THR A 174 6.29 13.48 5.13
CA THR A 174 5.07 13.78 5.88
C THR A 174 4.50 12.58 6.64
N SER A 175 4.90 11.34 6.32
CA SER A 175 4.38 10.14 6.99
C SER A 175 4.67 10.09 8.48
N ILE A 176 5.75 10.72 8.95
CA ILE A 176 6.09 10.77 10.38
C ILE A 176 5.04 11.54 11.22
N LEU A 177 4.37 12.54 10.64
CA LEU A 177 3.41 13.39 11.35
C LEU A 177 2.20 12.64 11.90
N PRO A 178 1.42 11.88 11.10
CA PRO A 178 0.30 11.12 11.63
C PRO A 178 0.75 10.03 12.61
N TYR A 179 1.95 9.47 12.45
CA TYR A 179 2.50 8.52 13.41
C TYR A 179 2.78 9.17 14.77
N LEU A 180 3.47 10.32 14.80
CA LEU A 180 3.70 11.07 16.04
C LEU A 180 2.39 11.53 16.69
N ALA A 181 1.42 12.00 15.91
CA ALA A 181 0.09 12.34 16.41
C ALA A 181 -0.59 11.13 17.08
N SER A 182 -0.45 9.93 16.50
CA SER A 182 -0.99 8.70 17.09
C SER A 182 -0.33 8.37 18.43
N LEU A 183 1.00 8.57 18.55
CA LEU A 183 1.73 8.37 19.81
C LEU A 183 1.31 9.38 20.88
N ILE A 184 1.12 10.64 20.51
CA ILE A 184 0.67 11.70 21.43
C ILE A 184 -0.74 11.40 21.94
N LEU A 185 -1.67 11.04 21.04
CA LEU A 185 -3.05 10.70 21.43
C LEU A 185 -3.13 9.44 22.30
N LEU A 186 -2.24 8.47 22.05
CA LEU A 186 -2.09 7.29 22.88
C LEU A 186 -1.59 7.67 24.29
N ALA A 187 -0.54 8.48 24.38
CA ALA A 187 -0.02 8.98 25.66
C ALA A 187 -1.05 9.83 26.42
N ALA A 188 -1.84 10.64 25.70
CA ALA A 188 -2.88 11.50 26.26
C ALA A 188 -4.11 10.74 26.79
N GLY A 189 -4.35 9.51 26.31
CA GLY A 189 -5.43 8.62 26.80
C GLY A 189 -5.22 8.07 28.23
N ARG A 190 -4.07 8.39 28.85
CA ARG A 190 -3.60 8.17 30.25
C ARG A 190 -3.32 6.74 30.73
N TYR A 191 -2.00 6.50 30.90
CA TYR A 191 -1.21 6.04 32.08
C TYR A 191 -1.78 5.18 33.22
N ASN A 192 -3.08 4.91 33.35
CA ASN A 192 -3.56 4.23 34.56
C ASN A 192 -3.58 2.71 34.46
N ASN A 193 -3.58 2.11 33.25
CA ASN A 193 -3.68 0.65 33.09
C ASN A 193 -2.80 0.05 31.97
N CYS A 194 -1.86 0.79 31.38
CA CYS A 194 -1.04 0.29 30.25
C CYS A 194 0.41 0.03 30.67
N ALA A 195 0.62 -0.89 31.60
CA ALA A 195 1.82 -1.71 31.56
C ALA A 195 1.51 -2.86 30.60
N GLU A 196 2.13 -2.88 29.41
CA GLU A 196 2.43 -4.07 28.57
C GLU A 196 2.43 -3.76 27.06
N SER A 197 3.65 -3.63 26.52
CA SER A 197 4.10 -3.95 25.15
C SER A 197 3.55 -3.16 23.93
N GLN A 198 4.42 -3.01 22.94
CA GLN A 198 4.26 -2.42 21.60
C GLN A 198 3.05 -2.94 20.82
N SER A 199 2.61 -4.14 21.22
CA SER A 199 1.36 -4.75 20.85
C SER A 199 0.20 -3.74 20.96
N CYS A 200 0.26 -2.80 21.92
CA CYS A 200 -0.65 -1.68 22.13
C CYS A 200 -0.83 -0.70 20.94
N ILE A 201 0.13 -0.36 20.07
CA ILE A 201 -0.20 0.63 19.00
C ILE A 201 -1.29 0.08 18.03
N VAL A 202 -1.41 -1.25 17.96
CA VAL A 202 -2.52 -1.94 17.27
C VAL A 202 -3.56 -2.53 18.26
N GLU A 203 -3.18 -2.93 19.48
CA GLU A 203 -4.08 -3.45 20.55
C GLU A 203 -4.70 -2.41 21.49
N THR A 204 -4.11 -1.24 21.75
CA THR A 204 -4.70 -0.16 22.58
C THR A 204 -5.85 0.53 21.88
N ALA A 205 -6.12 0.24 20.61
CA ALA A 205 -7.42 0.51 20.04
C ALA A 205 -8.54 -0.28 20.77
N ARG A 206 -8.23 -1.37 21.47
CA ARG A 206 -9.24 -2.19 22.15
C ARG A 206 -9.74 -1.59 23.47
N GLY A 207 -9.01 -0.62 24.04
CA GLY A 207 -9.36 0.02 25.33
C GLY A 207 -9.06 1.51 25.47
N ALA A 208 -8.36 2.16 24.53
CA ALA A 208 -8.12 3.60 24.58
C ALA A 208 -9.40 4.37 24.23
N ALA A 209 -9.75 5.35 25.07
CA ALA A 209 -10.84 6.29 24.81
C ALA A 209 -10.72 6.98 23.44
N ASN A 210 -9.49 7.14 22.93
CA ASN A 210 -9.17 7.85 21.68
C ASN A 210 -9.02 6.92 20.46
N ARG A 211 -9.45 5.64 20.52
CA ARG A 211 -9.34 4.65 19.43
C ARG A 211 -9.76 5.20 18.06
N ALA A 212 -10.93 5.83 18.01
CA ALA A 212 -11.54 6.30 16.78
C ALA A 212 -10.68 7.37 16.07
N GLN A 213 -9.78 8.02 16.81
CA GLN A 213 -8.85 9.03 16.29
C GLN A 213 -7.50 8.42 15.92
N ILE A 214 -7.01 7.41 16.66
CA ILE A 214 -5.70 6.78 16.44
C ILE A 214 -5.68 5.92 15.15
N GLY A 215 -6.74 5.15 14.90
CA GLY A 215 -6.80 4.23 13.74
C GLY A 215 -6.59 4.93 12.39
N PRO A 216 -7.35 6.00 12.07
CA PRO A 216 -7.17 6.74 10.82
C PRO A 216 -5.77 7.35 10.66
N LEU A 217 -5.12 7.78 11.75
CA LEU A 217 -3.76 8.31 11.70
C LEU A 217 -2.74 7.23 11.32
N ILE A 218 -2.85 6.03 11.90
CA ILE A 218 -1.98 4.90 11.55
C ILE A 218 -2.18 4.46 10.10
N VAL A 219 -3.44 4.43 9.62
CA VAL A 219 -3.72 4.13 8.21
C VAL A 219 -3.12 5.19 7.29
N THR A 220 -3.27 6.47 7.63
CA THR A 220 -2.70 7.59 6.86
C THR A 220 -1.18 7.49 6.80
N HIS A 221 -0.53 7.20 7.93
CA HIS A 221 0.90 6.93 8.01
C HIS A 221 1.33 5.83 7.03
N ASN A 222 0.68 4.66 7.09
CA ASN A 222 1.01 3.52 6.25
C ASN A 222 0.85 3.83 4.76
N LEU A 223 -0.24 4.51 4.39
CA LEU A 223 -0.49 4.95 3.01
C LEU A 223 0.61 5.89 2.52
N LEU A 224 1.01 6.87 3.33
CA LEU A 224 2.08 7.80 2.98
C LEU A 224 3.43 7.09 2.82
N THR A 225 3.73 6.10 3.66
CA THR A 225 4.96 5.27 3.53
C THR A 225 4.93 4.37 2.29
N ILE A 226 3.76 3.82 1.92
CA ILE A 226 3.59 3.08 0.65
C ILE A 226 3.82 4.01 -0.54
N LEU A 227 3.20 5.19 -0.54
CA LEU A 227 3.37 6.19 -1.61
C LEU A 227 4.82 6.64 -1.74
N PHE A 228 5.52 6.82 -0.62
CA PHE A 228 6.96 7.08 -0.61
C PHE A 228 7.77 5.96 -1.26
N GLY A 229 7.54 4.72 -0.84
CA GLY A 229 8.24 3.57 -1.42
C GLY A 229 7.98 3.45 -2.93
N ILE A 230 6.73 3.67 -3.36
CA ILE A 230 6.37 3.77 -4.78
C ILE A 230 7.20 4.86 -5.47
N GLY A 231 7.32 6.05 -4.87
CA GLY A 231 8.13 7.16 -5.40
C GLY A 231 9.62 6.84 -5.53
N LEU A 232 10.21 6.09 -4.59
CA LEU A 232 11.61 5.66 -4.71
C LEU A 232 11.83 4.64 -5.83
N GLY A 233 10.85 3.77 -6.07
CA GLY A 233 10.87 2.77 -7.15
C GLY A 233 10.49 3.33 -8.53
N SER A 234 10.37 4.65 -8.66
CA SER A 234 9.73 5.33 -9.80
C SER A 234 10.69 6.23 -10.59
N GLY A 235 10.33 6.46 -11.86
CA GLY A 235 10.85 7.53 -12.71
C GLY A 235 12.37 7.58 -12.88
N ASP A 236 12.93 8.76 -12.60
CA ASP A 236 14.34 9.11 -12.82
C ASP A 236 15.29 8.61 -11.69
N LEU A 237 14.74 7.85 -10.73
CA LEU A 237 15.42 7.37 -9.52
C LEU A 237 15.67 5.85 -9.50
N LYS A 238 15.59 5.19 -10.67
CA LYS A 238 15.74 3.74 -10.84
C LYS A 238 17.16 3.21 -10.60
N THR A 239 17.63 3.27 -9.36
CA THR A 239 18.84 2.54 -8.95
C THR A 239 18.45 1.33 -8.13
N PHE A 240 19.21 0.24 -8.28
CA PHE A 240 18.95 -0.99 -7.53
C PHE A 240 18.86 -0.77 -6.01
N PRO A 241 19.73 0.05 -5.36
CA PRO A 241 19.57 0.38 -3.95
C PRO A 241 18.23 1.04 -3.62
N LEU A 242 17.77 2.00 -4.44
CA LEU A 242 16.49 2.68 -4.22
C LEU A 242 15.29 1.74 -4.40
N HIS A 243 15.39 0.73 -5.26
CA HIS A 243 14.37 -0.31 -5.38
C HIS A 243 14.29 -1.21 -4.14
N LEU A 244 15.41 -1.53 -3.52
CA LEU A 244 15.42 -2.27 -2.26
C LEU A 244 14.79 -1.44 -1.12
N VAL A 245 15.10 -0.14 -1.05
CA VAL A 245 14.43 0.78 -0.11
C VAL A 245 12.93 0.82 -0.38
N ALA A 246 12.53 0.98 -1.64
CA ALA A 246 11.14 1.01 -2.07
C ALA A 246 10.39 -0.25 -1.64
N PHE A 247 10.98 -1.42 -1.89
CA PHE A 247 10.40 -2.71 -1.53
C PHE A 247 10.21 -2.85 -0.02
N GLY A 248 11.24 -2.52 0.78
CA GLY A 248 11.14 -2.55 2.25
C GLY A 248 10.07 -1.57 2.79
N ALA A 249 10.01 -0.34 2.25
CA ALA A 249 9.03 0.65 2.66
C ALA A 249 7.59 0.26 2.32
N ILE A 250 7.34 -0.23 1.09
CA ILE A 250 6.03 -0.74 0.67
C ILE A 250 5.65 -1.95 1.52
N GLY A 251 6.58 -2.90 1.70
CA GLY A 251 6.39 -4.09 2.51
C GLY A 251 5.96 -3.74 3.94
N MET A 252 6.63 -2.79 4.59
CA MET A 252 6.26 -2.34 5.94
C MET A 252 4.88 -1.69 5.99
N GLY A 253 4.53 -0.84 5.03
CA GLY A 253 3.20 -0.22 5.00
C GLY A 253 2.08 -1.24 4.78
N VAL A 254 2.30 -2.21 3.90
CA VAL A 254 1.35 -3.31 3.63
C VAL A 254 1.22 -4.22 4.84
N GLN A 255 2.34 -4.61 5.44
CA GLN A 255 2.35 -5.43 6.65
C GLN A 255 1.63 -4.74 7.81
N ALA A 256 1.86 -3.45 8.02
CA ALA A 256 1.18 -2.69 9.07
C ALA A 256 -0.34 -2.59 8.83
N ALA A 257 -0.77 -2.46 7.57
CA ALA A 257 -2.19 -2.52 7.21
C ALA A 257 -2.78 -3.92 7.48
N ALA A 258 -2.04 -4.99 7.16
CA ALA A 258 -2.44 -6.37 7.42
C ALA A 258 -2.56 -6.66 8.92
N ILE A 259 -1.58 -6.23 9.74
CA ILE A 259 -1.62 -6.36 11.20
C ILE A 259 -2.83 -5.60 11.76
N GLY A 260 -3.06 -4.36 11.31
CA GLY A 260 -4.23 -3.57 11.71
C GLY A 260 -5.54 -4.30 11.44
N LEU A 261 -5.68 -4.87 10.24
CA LEU A 261 -6.86 -5.66 9.87
C LEU A 261 -7.02 -6.90 10.76
N LEU A 262 -5.94 -7.68 10.98
CA LEU A 262 -5.96 -8.87 11.84
C LEU A 262 -6.32 -8.55 13.30
N SER A 263 -5.92 -7.38 13.80
CA SER A 263 -6.26 -6.93 15.15
C SER A 263 -7.71 -6.44 15.27
N PHE A 264 -8.29 -5.83 14.24
CA PHE A 264 -9.74 -5.56 14.20
C PHE A 264 -10.57 -6.84 14.22
N ILE A 265 -9.99 -7.89 13.65
CA ILE A 265 -10.61 -9.18 13.42
C ILE A 265 -10.69 -10.04 14.70
N HIS A 266 -9.70 -9.91 15.60
CA HIS A 266 -9.60 -10.68 16.84
C HIS A 266 -10.23 -9.96 18.05
N SER A 267 -11.44 -9.42 17.91
CA SER A 267 -12.13 -8.72 19.01
C SER A 267 -12.81 -9.65 20.04
N GLY A 268 -12.55 -10.96 20.02
CA GLY A 268 -13.16 -11.95 20.92
C GLY A 268 -12.13 -12.64 21.82
N GLU A 269 -12.51 -12.93 23.06
CA GLU A 269 -11.66 -13.28 24.22
C GLU A 269 -10.93 -14.63 24.17
N THR A 270 -10.92 -15.36 23.04
CA THR A 270 -10.27 -16.67 22.99
C THR A 270 -8.83 -16.55 22.48
N SER A 271 -7.89 -16.47 23.43
CA SER A 271 -6.45 -16.55 23.17
C SER A 271 -6.06 -17.91 22.57
N GLY A 272 -5.15 -17.90 21.58
CA GLY A 272 -4.54 -19.12 21.03
C GLY A 272 -5.03 -19.54 19.64
N THR A 273 -5.50 -18.59 18.83
CA THR A 273 -6.01 -18.88 17.47
C THR A 273 -4.92 -18.78 16.39
N TYR A 274 -5.14 -19.40 15.23
CA TYR A 274 -4.30 -19.23 14.01
C TYR A 274 -4.05 -17.75 13.64
N ILE A 275 -4.99 -16.86 13.98
CA ILE A 275 -4.86 -15.40 13.76
C ILE A 275 -3.77 -14.79 14.64
N ASP A 276 -3.62 -15.26 15.89
CA ASP A 276 -2.58 -14.80 16.81
C ASP A 276 -1.19 -15.22 16.33
N THR A 277 -1.08 -16.45 15.82
CA THR A 277 0.15 -16.94 15.19
C THR A 277 0.53 -16.13 13.95
N LEU A 278 -0.43 -15.88 13.04
CA LEU A 278 -0.18 -15.05 11.85
C LEU A 278 0.21 -13.62 12.22
N ARG A 279 -0.49 -13.03 13.19
CA ARG A 279 -0.17 -11.70 13.71
C ARG A 279 1.25 -11.66 14.28
N GLY A 280 1.63 -12.66 15.09
CA GLY A 280 2.97 -12.79 15.65
C GLY A 280 4.06 -12.90 14.57
N ILE A 281 3.80 -13.67 13.51
CA ILE A 281 4.71 -13.79 12.35
C ILE A 281 4.87 -12.44 11.63
N PHE A 282 3.76 -11.73 11.38
CA PHE A 282 3.87 -10.41 10.77
C PHE A 282 4.65 -9.46 11.67
N MET A 283 4.34 -9.38 12.96
CA MET A 283 5.07 -8.52 13.89
C MET A 283 6.57 -8.84 13.97
N SER A 284 6.97 -10.12 13.95
CA SER A 284 8.39 -10.51 13.98
C SER A 284 9.14 -10.20 12.67
N SER A 285 8.44 -10.20 11.54
CA SER A 285 9.03 -9.85 10.24
C SER A 285 9.25 -8.35 9.99
N GLU A 286 8.71 -7.46 10.84
CA GLU A 286 8.85 -6.00 10.69
C GLU A 286 10.32 -5.54 10.70
N SER A 287 11.12 -6.06 11.63
CA SER A 287 12.53 -5.70 11.77
C SER A 287 13.35 -6.06 10.53
N LEU A 288 13.01 -7.16 9.85
CA LEU A 288 13.69 -7.59 8.62
C LEU A 288 13.37 -6.65 7.46
N LEU A 289 12.09 -6.28 7.28
CA LEU A 289 11.70 -5.32 6.23
C LEU A 289 12.29 -3.93 6.48
N ARG A 290 12.44 -3.53 7.74
CA ARG A 290 13.09 -2.27 8.12
C ARG A 290 14.58 -2.28 7.78
N LEU A 291 15.29 -3.36 8.10
CA LEU A 291 16.70 -3.51 7.72
C LEU A 291 16.89 -3.57 6.21
N LEU A 292 15.97 -4.23 5.49
CA LEU A 292 15.96 -4.24 4.02
C LEU A 292 15.71 -2.83 3.44
N ALA A 293 14.89 -2.01 4.10
CA ALA A 293 14.64 -0.64 3.69
C ALA A 293 15.84 0.29 3.97
N ILE A 294 16.46 0.20 5.15
CA ILE A 294 17.53 1.12 5.57
C ILE A 294 18.90 0.71 4.98
N GLY A 295 19.19 -0.59 4.92
CA GLY A 295 20.49 -1.14 4.50
C GLY A 295 21.07 -0.55 3.21
N PRO A 296 20.28 -0.47 2.12
CA PRO A 296 20.71 0.13 0.86
C PRO A 296 21.10 1.61 0.98
N GLY A 297 20.67 2.31 2.03
CA GLY A 297 21.03 3.70 2.33
C GLY A 297 22.53 3.98 2.34
N THR A 298 23.33 2.98 2.70
CA THR A 298 24.79 3.08 2.80
C THR A 298 25.47 3.44 1.48
N VAL A 299 24.80 3.23 0.33
CA VAL A 299 25.34 3.48 -1.01
C VAL A 299 24.60 4.55 -1.82
N ILE A 300 23.58 5.22 -1.24
CA ILE A 300 22.69 6.12 -2.00
C ILE A 300 23.25 7.53 -2.22
N ALA A 301 23.92 8.12 -1.22
CA ALA A 301 24.15 9.58 -1.20
C ALA A 301 25.50 10.04 -0.63
N GLY A 302 26.49 9.15 -0.54
CA GLY A 302 27.86 9.51 -0.12
C GLY A 302 28.18 9.20 1.35
N PRO A 303 29.41 9.52 1.80
CA PRO A 303 29.97 8.99 3.05
C PRO A 303 29.22 9.45 4.30
N THR A 304 28.76 10.71 4.35
CA THR A 304 28.02 11.24 5.51
C THR A 304 26.67 10.54 5.69
N PHE A 305 25.92 10.34 4.59
CA PHE A 305 24.65 9.62 4.64
C PHE A 305 24.86 8.12 4.90
N SER A 306 25.99 7.57 4.43
CA SER A 306 26.39 6.20 4.72
C SER A 306 26.63 5.99 6.22
N LEU A 307 27.39 6.87 6.87
CA LEU A 307 27.60 6.85 8.32
C LEU A 307 26.28 7.00 9.09
N TYR A 308 25.43 7.95 8.69
CA TYR A 308 24.10 8.11 9.28
C TYR A 308 23.25 6.84 9.16
N THR A 309 23.30 6.18 8.00
CA THR A 309 22.58 4.91 7.76
C THR A 309 23.14 3.79 8.64
N LEU A 310 24.47 3.66 8.75
CA LEU A 310 25.11 2.66 9.62
C LEU A 310 24.74 2.85 11.09
N LEU A 311 24.74 4.10 11.57
CA LEU A 311 24.29 4.42 12.93
C LEU A 311 22.80 4.06 13.14
N SER A 312 21.96 4.35 12.14
CA SER A 312 20.53 3.99 12.18
C SER A 312 20.31 2.47 12.23
N ILE A 313 21.09 1.71 11.45
CA ILE A 313 21.09 0.23 11.48
C ILE A 313 21.53 -0.29 12.84
N ALA A 314 22.65 0.23 13.38
CA ALA A 314 23.16 -0.18 14.68
C ALA A 314 22.11 0.03 15.78
N LEU A 315 21.42 1.17 15.79
CA LEU A 315 20.35 1.44 16.74
C LEU A 315 19.13 0.53 16.55
N CYS A 316 18.75 0.20 15.31
CA CYS A 316 17.68 -0.78 15.04
C CYS A 316 18.05 -2.19 15.49
N LEU A 317 19.31 -2.59 15.34
CA LEU A 317 19.81 -3.88 15.81
C LEU A 317 19.88 -3.94 17.34
N LEU A 318 20.31 -2.86 17.99
CA LEU A 318 20.27 -2.74 19.45
C LEU A 318 18.85 -2.91 19.99
N GLU A 319 17.86 -2.25 19.38
CA GLU A 319 16.44 -2.43 19.71
C GLU A 319 16.01 -3.91 19.56
N ALA A 320 16.38 -4.56 18.45
CA ALA A 320 16.06 -5.97 18.22
C ALA A 320 16.69 -6.90 19.27
N CYS A 321 17.94 -6.64 19.67
CA CYS A 321 18.63 -7.38 20.73
C CYS A 321 17.92 -7.21 22.09
N VAL A 322 17.54 -5.98 22.45
CA VAL A 322 16.81 -5.70 23.70
C VAL A 322 15.47 -6.43 23.73
N LYS A 323 14.72 -6.43 22.62
CA LYS A 323 13.45 -7.18 22.49
C LYS A 323 13.65 -8.68 22.68
N ALA A 324 14.72 -9.23 22.11
CA ALA A 324 15.04 -10.65 22.23
C ALA A 324 15.36 -11.03 23.68
N THR A 325 16.13 -10.20 24.40
CA THR A 325 16.48 -10.45 25.80
C THR A 325 15.26 -10.33 26.74
N ASP A 326 14.39 -9.34 26.53
CA ASP A 326 13.17 -9.15 27.33
C ASP A 326 12.18 -10.31 27.19
N SER A 327 12.10 -10.93 26.00
CA SER A 327 11.20 -12.06 25.74
C SER A 327 11.55 -13.33 26.53
N SER A 328 12.79 -13.42 27.04
CA SER A 328 13.32 -14.58 27.75
C SER A 328 13.42 -14.40 29.27
N ALA A 329 13.38 -13.16 29.78
CA ALA A 329 13.74 -12.89 31.17
C ALA A 329 12.53 -12.79 32.11
N HIS A 330 11.40 -12.17 31.72
CA HIS A 330 10.37 -11.84 32.69
C HIS A 330 8.93 -11.88 32.13
N ALA A 331 8.23 -12.98 32.37
CA ALA A 331 6.77 -13.06 32.24
C ALA A 331 6.03 -12.31 33.38
N ASN A 332 6.74 -11.95 34.46
CA ASN A 332 6.17 -11.36 35.68
C ASN A 332 6.91 -10.11 36.22
N ASP A 333 7.90 -9.57 35.50
CA ASP A 333 8.53 -8.30 35.86
C ASP A 333 8.02 -7.21 34.89
N PRO A 334 7.20 -6.27 35.38
CA PRO A 334 6.79 -5.12 34.60
C PRO A 334 8.01 -4.20 34.52
N TYR A 335 8.91 -4.47 33.57
CA TYR A 335 9.84 -3.45 33.08
C TYR A 335 9.04 -2.15 32.99
N GLY A 336 9.44 -1.17 33.81
CA GLY A 336 8.63 -0.03 34.20
C GLY A 336 8.15 0.84 33.03
N PRO A 337 7.74 2.10 33.26
CA PRO A 337 7.02 2.94 32.28
C PRO A 337 7.70 3.17 30.90
N TRP A 338 8.90 2.63 30.70
CA TRP A 338 9.78 2.78 29.55
C TRP A 338 9.72 1.67 28.50
N LYS A 339 9.14 0.48 28.76
CA LYS A 339 9.07 -0.62 27.77
C LYS A 339 8.37 -0.21 26.46
N PRO A 340 7.19 0.44 26.48
CA PRO A 340 6.52 0.92 25.25
C PRO A 340 7.30 2.03 24.53
N ILE A 341 8.08 2.82 25.29
CA ILE A 341 8.91 3.90 24.76
C ILE A 341 10.07 3.29 23.98
N TRP A 342 10.81 2.35 24.57
CA TRP A 342 11.94 1.67 23.91
C TRP A 342 11.53 0.89 22.66
N GLU A 343 10.37 0.23 22.72
CA GLU A 343 9.77 -0.44 21.59
C GLU A 343 9.44 0.51 20.42
N SER A 344 9.19 1.80 20.69
CA SER A 344 8.90 2.80 19.67
C SER A 344 10.16 3.45 19.06
N VAL A 345 11.31 3.35 19.72
CA VAL A 345 12.56 4.03 19.32
C VAL A 345 13.04 3.57 17.95
N GLY A 346 13.06 2.26 17.66
CA GLY A 346 13.51 1.77 16.35
C GLY A 346 12.61 2.19 15.19
N LYS A 347 11.31 2.33 15.44
CA LYS A 347 10.37 2.85 14.45
C LYS A 347 10.61 4.34 14.23
N LEU A 348 10.85 5.13 15.29
CA LEU A 348 11.20 6.54 15.15
C LEU A 348 12.52 6.77 14.41
N ILE A 349 13.53 5.93 14.66
CA ILE A 349 14.80 5.94 13.91
C ILE A 349 14.55 5.70 12.42
N TYR A 350 13.75 4.68 12.09
CA TYR A 350 13.36 4.43 10.70
C TYR A 350 12.62 5.61 10.07
N LEU A 351 11.66 6.21 10.77
CA LEU A 351 10.90 7.34 10.23
C LEU A 351 11.74 8.59 10.06
N GLN A 352 12.69 8.84 10.96
CA GLN A 352 13.67 9.91 10.79
C GLN A 352 14.55 9.63 9.56
N TRP A 353 14.98 8.38 9.37
CA TRP A 353 15.77 8.00 8.20
C TRP A 353 14.98 8.17 6.89
N VAL A 354 13.71 7.75 6.86
CA VAL A 354 12.78 7.98 5.73
C VAL A 354 12.62 9.46 5.44
N PHE A 355 12.46 10.29 6.48
CA PHE A 355 12.35 11.73 6.34
C PHE A 355 13.58 12.33 5.65
N VAL A 356 14.78 11.98 6.13
CA VAL A 356 16.04 12.47 5.55
C VAL A 356 16.18 12.04 4.09
N LEU A 357 15.97 10.75 3.79
CA LEU A 357 16.05 10.24 2.42
C LEU A 357 15.02 10.91 1.50
N SER A 358 13.79 11.11 1.98
CA SER A 358 12.71 11.79 1.24
C SER A 358 13.12 13.19 0.79
N ILE A 359 13.67 13.99 1.71
CA ILE A 359 14.10 15.36 1.42
C ILE A 359 15.27 15.35 0.43
N MET A 360 16.25 14.45 0.59
CA MET A 360 17.40 14.34 -0.31
C MET A 360 16.98 14.04 -1.74
N GLN A 361 16.11 13.04 -1.92
CA GLN A 361 15.64 12.62 -3.24
C GLN A 361 14.71 13.68 -3.87
N ALA A 362 13.85 14.31 -3.08
CA ALA A 362 12.98 15.39 -3.56
C ALA A 362 13.78 16.63 -4.01
N ARG A 363 14.85 17.00 -3.30
CA ARG A 363 15.76 18.08 -3.68
C ARG A 363 16.51 17.77 -4.98
N LYS A 364 17.00 16.53 -5.12
CA LYS A 364 17.68 16.06 -6.34
C LYS A 364 16.78 16.19 -7.57
N LEU A 365 15.50 15.83 -7.46
CA LEU A 365 14.53 15.99 -8.54
C LEU A 365 14.18 17.47 -8.81
N GLN A 366 14.11 18.30 -7.77
CA GLN A 366 13.87 19.73 -7.92
C GLN A 366 15.01 20.42 -8.69
N GLY A 367 16.27 20.05 -8.44
CA GLY A 367 17.41 20.54 -9.22
C GLY A 367 17.26 20.21 -10.72
N LYS A 368 16.95 18.94 -11.03
CA LYS A 368 16.70 18.51 -12.43
C LYS A 368 15.55 19.29 -13.11
N LEU A 369 14.49 19.60 -12.37
CA LEU A 369 13.36 20.38 -12.87
C LEU A 369 13.76 21.81 -13.24
N ILE A 370 14.55 22.46 -12.38
CA ILE A 370 15.05 23.82 -12.61
C ILE A 370 15.99 23.83 -13.83
N ASP A 371 16.93 22.90 -13.91
CA ASP A 371 17.86 22.80 -15.05
C ASP A 371 17.14 22.57 -16.38
N ALA A 372 16.08 21.75 -16.38
CA ALA A 372 15.25 21.49 -17.57
C ALA A 372 14.45 22.72 -18.02
N GLN A 373 14.05 23.60 -17.08
CA GLN A 373 13.38 24.86 -17.40
C GLN A 373 14.37 25.87 -18.01
N PHE A 374 15.56 26.02 -17.43
CA PHE A 374 16.60 26.92 -17.94
C PHE A 374 17.04 26.57 -19.38
N LYS A 375 17.23 25.28 -19.68
CA LYS A 375 17.58 24.81 -21.04
C LYS A 375 16.50 25.03 -22.09
N LYS A 376 15.25 25.29 -21.68
CA LYS A 376 14.13 25.56 -22.60
C LYS A 376 13.97 27.06 -22.88
N SER A 377 14.54 27.92 -22.02
CA SER A 377 14.53 29.38 -22.16
C SER A 377 15.79 29.97 -22.80
N SER A 378 16.86 29.19 -22.90
CA SER A 378 18.06 29.47 -23.69
C SER A 378 17.92 28.89 -25.09
#